data_AF-A0A2W5MZM6-F1
#
_entry.id   AF-A0A2W5MZM6-F1
#
_cell.length_a   1.000
_cell.length_b   1.000
_cell.length_c   1.000
_cell.angle_alpha   90.00
_cell.angle_beta   90.00
_cell.angle_gamma   90.00
#
_symmetry.space_group_name_H-M   'P 1'
#
loop_
_entity.id
_entity.type
_entity.pdbx_description
1 polymer ?
#
loop_
_entity_poly.entity_id
_entity_poly.type
_entity_poly.pdbx_seq_one_letter_code
_entity_poly.pdbx_strand_id
1 'polypeptide(L)' 'MPEPHRPEKTDAATIGGTPRATKRPAHVRAPAAWTNTPVPAPEPIHIDPAADQPGGRDPVRYGDWELKGIAIDF' A
#
# COMPACT_ATOMS: atom_id res chain seq x y z
N MET A 1 49.08 16.98 -15.62
CA MET A 1 48.05 16.03 -15.16
C MET A 1 47.05 16.82 -14.31
N PRO A 2 45.83 17.13 -14.79
CA PRO A 2 44.81 17.74 -13.95
C PRO A 2 44.23 16.70 -12.98
N GLU A 3 44.04 17.08 -11.71
CA GLU A 3 43.45 16.20 -10.67
C GLU A 3 42.00 15.80 -10.98
N PRO A 4 41.55 14.59 -10.59
CA PRO A 4 40.17 14.17 -10.79
C PRO A 4 39.22 14.96 -9.87
N HIS A 5 38.23 15.60 -10.49
CA HIS A 5 37.12 16.28 -9.82
C HIS A 5 36.47 15.34 -8.79
N ARG A 6 36.62 15.65 -7.50
CA ARG A 6 35.90 14.98 -6.42
C ARG A 6 34.41 15.34 -6.56
N PRO A 7 33.48 14.38 -6.66
CA PRO A 7 32.06 14.71 -6.67
C PRO A 7 31.66 15.23 -5.30
N GLU A 8 31.16 16.46 -5.24
CA GLU A 8 30.56 17.06 -4.04
C GLU A 8 29.39 16.20 -3.57
N LYS A 9 29.53 15.55 -2.40
CA LYS A 9 28.45 14.84 -1.71
C LYS A 9 27.58 15.82 -0.92
N THR A 10 27.13 16.93 -1.50
CA THR A 10 26.59 18.05 -0.70
C THR A 10 25.09 18.31 -0.90
N ASP A 11 24.52 17.96 -2.06
CA ASP A 11 23.13 18.34 -2.40
C ASP A 11 22.05 17.45 -1.78
N ALA A 12 22.34 16.17 -1.56
CA ALA A 12 21.35 15.25 -0.99
C ALA A 12 21.13 15.49 0.53
N ALA A 13 22.12 16.03 1.23
CA ALA A 13 22.14 16.10 2.70
C ALA A 13 21.64 17.43 3.28
N THR A 14 21.58 18.49 2.45
CA THR A 14 21.29 19.85 2.92
C THR A 14 20.18 20.50 2.09
N ILE A 15 19.37 21.35 2.71
CA ILE A 15 18.43 22.24 2.03
C ILE A 15 18.82 23.66 2.43
N GLY A 16 19.30 24.46 1.47
CA GLY A 16 19.71 25.85 1.72
C GLY A 16 20.80 25.99 2.79
N GLY A 17 21.76 25.06 2.85
CA GLY A 17 22.85 25.06 3.83
C GLY A 17 22.48 24.51 5.22
N THR A 18 21.21 24.15 5.45
CA THR A 18 20.78 23.50 6.70
C THR A 18 20.69 21.98 6.50
N PRO A 19 21.20 21.15 7.43
CA PRO A 19 21.04 19.70 7.36
C PRO A 19 19.57 19.30 7.27
N ARG A 20 19.25 18.33 6.40
CA ARG A 20 17.88 17.82 6.27
C ARG A 20 17.40 17.16 7.56
N ALA A 21 16.20 17.53 8.01
CA ALA A 21 15.54 16.95 9.17
C ALA A 21 14.91 15.58 8.84
N THR A 22 15.74 14.57 8.53
CA THR A 22 15.29 13.21 8.19
C THR A 22 14.97 12.34 9.41
N LYS A 23 15.31 12.82 10.62
CA LYS A 23 15.12 12.10 11.89
C LYS A 23 14.16 12.85 12.78
N ARG A 24 13.24 12.12 13.41
CA ARG A 24 12.29 12.65 14.39
C ARG A 24 13.03 13.15 15.65
N PRO A 25 12.80 14.38 16.13
CA PRO A 25 13.42 14.89 17.35
C PRO A 25 13.00 14.11 18.61
N ALA A 26 13.94 13.92 19.54
CA ALA A 26 13.75 13.08 20.73
C ALA A 26 12.68 13.59 21.71
N HIS A 27 12.42 14.90 21.75
CA HIS A 27 11.46 15.52 22.68
C HIS A 27 10.00 15.41 22.21
N VAL A 28 9.76 14.97 20.96
CA VAL A 28 8.41 14.80 20.44
C VAL A 28 7.82 13.53 21.06
N ARG A 29 6.82 13.69 21.93
CA ARG A 29 6.07 12.59 22.54
C ARG A 29 4.69 12.46 21.90
N ALA A 30 4.18 11.24 21.82
CA ALA A 30 2.79 11.02 21.40
C ALA A 30 1.82 11.57 22.47
N PRO A 31 0.60 11.99 22.10
CA PRO A 31 -0.44 12.38 23.06
C PRO A 31 -0.77 11.25 24.05
N ALA A 32 -1.24 11.59 25.26
CA ALA A 32 -1.52 10.63 26.32
C ALA A 32 -2.56 9.55 25.93
N ALA A 33 -3.51 9.89 25.05
CA ALA A 33 -4.55 8.98 24.56
C ALA A 33 -4.17 8.24 23.26
N TRP A 34 -2.94 8.38 22.78
CA TRP A 34 -2.52 7.74 21.53
C TRP A 34 -2.26 6.25 21.73
N THR A 35 -3.03 5.41 21.04
CA THR A 35 -2.85 3.96 20.98
C THR A 35 -2.51 3.54 19.55
N ASN A 36 -1.49 2.69 19.37
CA ASN A 36 -1.11 2.11 18.08
C ASN A 36 -1.25 0.58 18.11
N THR A 37 -2.36 0.09 18.67
CA THR A 37 -2.69 -1.33 18.61
C THR A 37 -3.04 -1.69 17.16
N PRO A 38 -2.49 -2.80 16.63
CA PRO A 38 -2.85 -3.24 15.29
C PRO A 38 -4.35 -3.52 15.21
N VAL A 39 -4.92 -3.28 14.03
CA VAL A 39 -6.29 -3.72 13.74
C VAL A 39 -6.38 -5.25 13.88
N PRO A 40 -7.54 -5.80 14.27
CA PRO A 40 -7.75 -7.24 14.28
C PRO A 40 -7.43 -7.88 12.92
N ALA A 41 -7.07 -9.15 12.94
CA ALA A 41 -6.91 -9.92 11.71
C ALA A 41 -8.24 -9.92 10.92
N PRO A 42 -8.20 -9.81 9.58
CA PRO A 42 -9.41 -9.90 8.77
C PRO A 42 -10.04 -11.29 8.91
N GLU A 43 -11.36 -11.34 8.78
CA GLU A 43 -12.08 -12.60 8.70
C GLU A 43 -11.71 -13.35 7.40
N PRO A 44 -11.76 -14.70 7.38
CA PRO A 44 -11.61 -15.46 6.16
C PRO A 44 -12.64 -15.03 5.11
N ILE A 45 -12.23 -15.00 3.83
CA ILE A 45 -13.17 -14.76 2.73
C ILE A 45 -14.07 -15.98 2.59
N HIS A 46 -15.38 -15.76 2.71
CA HIS A 46 -16.40 -16.75 2.37
C HIS A 46 -16.84 -16.50 0.92
N ILE A 47 -16.45 -17.39 0.02
CA ILE A 47 -16.94 -17.39 -1.36
C ILE A 47 -18.14 -18.33 -1.40
N ASP A 48 -19.34 -17.77 -1.56
CA ASP A 48 -20.51 -18.59 -1.90
C ASP A 48 -20.32 -19.17 -3.29
N PRO A 49 -20.62 -20.46 -3.53
CA PRO A 49 -20.57 -21.02 -4.87
C PRO A 49 -21.45 -20.20 -5.80
N ALA A 50 -20.89 -19.72 -6.92
CA ALA A 50 -21.63 -18.93 -7.90
C ALA A 50 -22.90 -19.66 -8.40
N ALA A 51 -22.88 -21.00 -8.44
CA ALA A 51 -24.01 -21.85 -8.81
C ALA A 51 -25.22 -21.72 -7.87
N ASP A 52 -25.00 -21.38 -6.59
CA ASP A 52 -26.06 -21.24 -5.60
C ASP A 52 -26.64 -19.81 -5.57
N GLN A 53 -26.02 -18.87 -6.30
CA GLN A 53 -26.51 -17.51 -6.45
C GLN A 53 -27.30 -17.35 -7.74
N PRO A 54 -28.53 -16.79 -7.69
CA PRO A 54 -29.31 -16.50 -8.89
C PRO A 54 -28.52 -15.62 -9.87
N GLY A 55 -28.05 -16.20 -10.97
CA GLY A 55 -27.30 -15.52 -12.02
C GLY A 55 -25.77 -15.52 -11.87
N GLY A 56 -25.19 -16.42 -11.05
CA GLY A 56 -23.73 -16.59 -11.00
C GLY A 56 -22.97 -15.36 -10.51
N ARG A 57 -23.65 -14.48 -9.76
CA ARG A 57 -23.13 -13.17 -9.39
C ARG A 57 -22.05 -13.30 -8.32
N ASP A 58 -20.80 -13.38 -8.76
CA ASP A 58 -19.64 -13.19 -7.90
C ASP A 58 -19.30 -11.69 -7.86
N PRO A 59 -19.33 -11.02 -6.68
CA PRO A 59 -18.98 -9.61 -6.55
C PRO A 59 -17.51 -9.31 -6.88
N VAL A 60 -16.67 -10.33 -7.09
CA VAL A 60 -15.28 -10.19 -7.53
C VAL A 60 -15.15 -10.41 -9.05
N ARG A 61 -16.06 -11.18 -9.68
CA ARG A 61 -16.04 -11.45 -11.14
C ARG A 61 -17.11 -10.65 -11.88
N TYR A 62 -16.92 -9.34 -11.95
CA TYR A 62 -17.76 -8.46 -12.78
C TYR A 62 -17.45 -8.67 -14.27
N GLY A 63 -18.44 -9.13 -15.04
CA GLY A 63 -18.35 -9.26 -16.51
C GLY A 63 -18.10 -10.68 -17.02
N ASP A 64 -17.80 -11.64 -16.14
CA ASP A 64 -17.61 -13.05 -16.51
C ASP A 64 -18.97 -13.76 -16.37
N TRP A 65 -19.84 -13.64 -17.37
CA TRP A 65 -21.14 -14.31 -17.33
C TRP A 65 -20.94 -15.79 -17.66
N GLU A 66 -21.21 -16.68 -16.70
CA GLU A 66 -21.07 -18.11 -16.92
C GLU A 66 -22.42 -18.78 -17.25
N LEU A 67 -22.46 -19.52 -18.37
CA LEU A 67 -23.59 -20.41 -18.71
C LEU A 67 -23.08 -21.86 -18.77
N LYS A 68 -23.58 -22.72 -17.87
CA LYS A 68 -23.12 -24.13 -17.75
C LYS A 68 -21.60 -24.27 -17.53
N GLY A 69 -20.99 -23.32 -16.81
CA GLY A 69 -19.55 -23.31 -16.54
C GLY A 69 -18.68 -22.86 -17.72
N ILE A 70 -19.28 -22.20 -18.72
CA ILE A 70 -18.56 -21.60 -19.85
C ILE A 70 -18.72 -20.08 -19.75
N ALA A 71 -17.60 -19.35 -19.80
CA ALA A 71 -17.59 -17.90 -19.86
C ALA A 71 -18.15 -17.39 -21.21
N ILE A 72 -19.10 -16.48 -21.14
CA ILE A 72 -19.80 -15.85 -22.27
C ILE A 72 -19.60 -14.33 -22.16
N ASP A 73 -19.16 -13.69 -23.25
CA ASP A 73 -19.09 -12.23 -23.42
C ASP A 73 -19.73 -11.84 -24.76
N PHE A 74 -20.22 -10.60 -24.91
CA PHE A 74 -20.90 -10.09 -26.11
C PHE A 74 -20.03 -9.19 -27.01
#